data_AF-A0A937QJU8-F1
#
_entry.id   AF-A0A937QJU8-F1
#
_cell.length_a   1.000
_cell.length_b   1.000
_cell.length_c   1.000
_cell.angle_alpha   90.00
_cell.angle_beta   90.00
_cell.angle_gamma   90.00
#
_symmetry.space_group_name_H-M   'P 1'
#
loop_
_entity.id
_entity.type
_entity.pdbx_description
1 polymer ?
#
loop_
_entity_poly.entity_id
_entity_poly.type
_entity_poly.pdbx_seq_one_letter_code
_entity_poly.pdbx_strand_id
1 'polypeptide(L)'
;MGKVRADLHVHTCLSPCGDDQMRATAIVEQAGKAGLDMIGICDHNSAENVSAVMSAGARTGLAVIPGMEVTSREEVHILGLFGATEGLMDLQRIVYENLPGENDQEAFGSQLVIDERDRVVGTNNKLLIGATTLAVEQVVGAIHQFGGLAIASHIDRERFGIIGQLGFIPEGLGLDAVEVANASLREWDYAYPVVASSDAHYLEDVGRNSTCFVVEEASFDEIARALNFEGGRRIITGEMEDLSLHILDIAENSIMASAGRIEIRIDEDPANDLLTLEISDNGRGMDEETLKKALDPFFTTRTTRRVGLGLSLLAQAARQSGGTMDVTSRPQKGTVVRATFCLSHPDCKPMGDIAETMRTLVVAHPEIDFVFEQKTNGSIYRFDSREIQ
;
A
#
# COMPACT_ATOMS: atom_id res chain seq x y z
N MET A 1 11.77 -14.06 11.15
CA MET A 1 10.72 -13.20 10.60
C MET A 1 11.07 -12.86 9.16
N GLY A 2 10.13 -13.07 8.25
CA GLY A 2 10.21 -12.73 6.84
C GLY A 2 9.24 -11.61 6.49
N LYS A 3 9.24 -11.21 5.21
CA LYS A 3 8.23 -10.33 4.65
C LYS A 3 7.11 -11.17 4.07
N VAL A 4 5.87 -10.83 4.41
CA VAL A 4 4.64 -11.43 3.86
C VAL A 4 3.89 -10.32 3.16
N ARG A 5 3.65 -10.47 1.85
CA ARG A 5 2.84 -9.54 1.08
C ARG A 5 1.40 -10.05 1.04
N ALA A 6 0.47 -9.22 1.51
CA ALA A 6 -0.91 -9.60 1.72
C ALA A 6 -1.88 -8.61 1.05
N ASP A 7 -2.92 -9.16 0.44
CA ASP A 7 -4.08 -8.41 -0.04
C ASP A 7 -5.31 -8.85 0.76
N LEU A 8 -5.67 -8.10 1.81
CA LEU A 8 -6.61 -8.55 2.84
C LEU A 8 -8.09 -8.31 2.49
N HIS A 9 -8.35 -7.78 1.30
CA HIS A 9 -9.69 -7.37 0.86
C HIS A 9 -9.90 -7.76 -0.60
N VAL A 10 -10.33 -8.99 -0.82
CA VAL A 10 -10.64 -9.55 -2.13
C VAL A 10 -12.05 -10.12 -2.12
N HIS A 11 -12.84 -9.80 -3.13
CA HIS A 11 -14.19 -10.32 -3.32
C HIS A 11 -14.18 -11.55 -4.22
N THR A 12 -15.21 -12.38 -4.12
CA THR A 12 -15.49 -13.46 -5.07
C THR A 12 -16.69 -13.12 -5.93
N CYS A 13 -17.06 -14.02 -6.84
CA CYS A 13 -18.30 -13.93 -7.62
C CYS A 13 -19.59 -14.04 -6.77
N LEU A 14 -19.48 -14.12 -5.44
CA LEU A 14 -20.61 -14.01 -4.52
C LEU A 14 -20.98 -12.56 -4.24
N SER A 15 -20.01 -11.65 -4.26
CA SER A 15 -20.28 -10.22 -4.13
C SER A 15 -21.02 -9.72 -5.37
N PRO A 16 -22.09 -8.92 -5.24
CA PRO A 16 -22.94 -8.53 -6.37
C PRO A 16 -22.20 -7.77 -7.48
N CYS A 17 -21.20 -6.98 -7.09
CA CYS A 17 -20.31 -6.23 -7.98
C CYS A 17 -19.09 -7.03 -8.45
N GLY A 18 -18.90 -8.26 -7.99
CA GLY A 18 -17.80 -9.13 -8.39
C GLY A 18 -18.04 -9.74 -9.77
N ASP A 19 -16.99 -9.84 -10.59
CA ASP A 19 -17.07 -10.51 -11.88
C ASP A 19 -17.32 -12.02 -11.70
N ASP A 20 -18.09 -12.64 -12.60
CA ASP A 20 -18.36 -14.09 -12.59
C ASP A 20 -17.08 -14.96 -12.68
N GLN A 21 -15.95 -14.37 -13.09
CA GLN A 21 -14.63 -14.99 -13.13
C GLN A 21 -13.88 -14.93 -11.80
N MET A 22 -14.35 -14.17 -10.79
CA MET A 22 -13.78 -14.12 -9.44
C MET A 22 -14.05 -15.43 -8.66
N ARG A 23 -13.54 -16.54 -9.20
CA ARG A 23 -13.71 -17.89 -8.68
C ARG A 23 -12.51 -18.33 -7.85
N ALA A 24 -12.70 -19.36 -7.05
CA ALA A 24 -11.72 -19.82 -6.07
C ALA A 24 -10.35 -20.12 -6.70
N THR A 25 -10.29 -20.89 -7.79
CA THR A 25 -8.99 -21.20 -8.41
C THR A 25 -8.40 -20.01 -9.16
N ALA A 26 -9.24 -19.23 -9.86
CA ALA A 26 -8.81 -18.05 -10.60
C ALA A 26 -8.18 -16.97 -9.68
N ILE A 27 -8.81 -16.68 -8.54
CA ILE A 27 -8.29 -15.73 -7.54
C ILE A 27 -6.94 -16.21 -7.01
N VAL A 28 -6.82 -17.48 -6.64
CA VAL A 28 -5.58 -18.04 -6.09
C VAL A 28 -4.45 -18.02 -7.11
N GLU A 29 -4.73 -18.36 -8.38
CA GLU A 29 -3.75 -18.29 -9.46
C GLU A 29 -3.29 -16.85 -9.71
N GLN A 30 -4.22 -15.90 -9.68
CA GLN A 30 -3.93 -14.50 -9.90
C GLN A 30 -3.14 -13.87 -8.74
N ALA A 31 -3.49 -14.21 -7.50
CA ALA A 31 -2.71 -13.84 -6.32
C ALA A 31 -1.28 -14.38 -6.39
N GLY A 32 -1.10 -15.62 -6.86
CA GLY A 32 0.22 -16.21 -7.11
C GLY A 32 1.01 -15.46 -8.18
N LYS A 33 0.38 -15.07 -9.29
CA LYS A 33 1.01 -14.23 -10.33
C LYS A 33 1.38 -12.84 -9.82
N ALA A 34 0.56 -12.28 -8.92
CA ALA A 34 0.82 -11.01 -8.28
C ALA A 34 1.93 -11.09 -7.23
N GLY A 35 2.41 -12.29 -6.85
CA GLY A 35 3.43 -12.47 -5.82
C GLY A 35 2.91 -12.16 -4.41
N LEU A 36 1.66 -12.54 -4.13
CA LEU A 36 1.08 -12.48 -2.78
C LEU A 36 1.38 -13.77 -2.03
N ASP A 37 1.69 -13.63 -0.74
CA ASP A 37 1.84 -14.75 0.19
C ASP A 37 0.52 -15.06 0.91
N MET A 38 -0.37 -14.05 0.97
CA MET A 38 -1.61 -14.09 1.73
C MET A 38 -2.71 -13.28 1.04
N ILE A 39 -3.95 -13.76 1.11
CA ILE A 39 -5.14 -12.99 0.73
C ILE A 39 -6.23 -13.08 1.81
N GLY A 40 -7.07 -12.05 1.94
CA GLY A 40 -8.31 -12.07 2.71
C GLY A 40 -9.51 -12.12 1.78
N ILE A 41 -10.42 -13.07 2.00
CA ILE A 41 -11.66 -13.17 1.22
C ILE A 41 -12.79 -12.56 2.03
N CYS A 42 -13.32 -11.45 1.53
CA CYS A 42 -14.18 -10.55 2.27
C CYS A 42 -15.41 -10.15 1.43
N ASP A 43 -16.18 -11.14 0.98
CA ASP A 43 -17.41 -10.86 0.23
C ASP A 43 -18.37 -9.96 1.04
N HIS A 44 -19.15 -9.14 0.33
CA HIS A 44 -20.13 -8.26 0.97
C HIS A 44 -21.14 -9.08 1.75
N ASN A 45 -21.22 -8.83 3.07
CA ASN A 45 -22.17 -9.39 4.00
C ASN A 45 -22.26 -10.93 4.02
N SER A 46 -21.30 -11.65 3.44
CA SER A 46 -21.35 -13.10 3.24
C SER A 46 -19.96 -13.74 3.25
N ALA A 47 -19.90 -15.01 3.63
CA ALA A 47 -18.70 -15.82 3.73
C ALA A 47 -18.83 -17.19 3.03
N GLU A 48 -19.90 -17.42 2.28
CA GLU A 48 -20.21 -18.76 1.73
C GLU A 48 -19.12 -19.30 0.78
N ASN A 49 -18.40 -18.42 0.08
CA ASN A 49 -17.32 -18.82 -0.83
C ASN A 49 -15.96 -18.95 -0.15
N VAL A 50 -15.80 -18.49 1.10
CA VAL A 50 -14.50 -18.46 1.80
C VAL A 50 -13.87 -19.85 1.87
N SER A 51 -14.65 -20.88 2.22
CA SER A 51 -14.14 -22.26 2.34
C SER A 51 -13.67 -22.83 1.00
N ALA A 52 -14.29 -22.43 -0.11
CA ALA A 52 -13.89 -22.84 -1.45
C ALA A 52 -12.52 -22.24 -1.81
N VAL A 53 -12.31 -20.94 -1.54
CA VAL A 53 -11.03 -20.27 -1.80
C VAL A 53 -9.93 -20.80 -0.87
N MET A 54 -10.22 -21.01 0.41
CA MET A 54 -9.25 -21.63 1.34
C MET A 54 -8.78 -23.00 0.86
N SER A 55 -9.72 -23.82 0.39
CA SER A 55 -9.41 -25.14 -0.18
C SER A 55 -8.59 -25.05 -1.47
N ALA A 56 -8.74 -23.97 -2.25
CA ALA A 56 -7.93 -23.70 -3.42
C ALA A 56 -6.52 -23.21 -3.07
N GLY A 57 -6.40 -22.26 -2.12
CA GLY A 57 -5.11 -21.74 -1.65
C GLY A 57 -4.25 -22.79 -0.98
N ALA A 58 -4.84 -23.70 -0.21
CA ALA A 58 -4.14 -24.82 0.41
C ALA A 58 -3.44 -25.75 -0.62
N ARG A 59 -3.92 -25.81 -1.87
CA ARG A 59 -3.28 -26.60 -2.94
C ARG A 59 -2.07 -25.91 -3.56
N THR A 60 -1.97 -24.59 -3.45
CA THR A 60 -0.89 -23.79 -4.05
C THR A 60 0.11 -23.27 -3.01
N GLY A 61 -0.24 -23.34 -1.73
CA GLY A 61 0.56 -22.80 -0.63
C GLY A 61 0.26 -21.34 -0.30
N LEU A 62 -0.73 -20.72 -0.95
CA LEU A 62 -1.20 -19.37 -0.65
C LEU A 62 -2.03 -19.39 0.64
N ALA A 63 -1.69 -18.53 1.61
CA ALA A 63 -2.50 -18.36 2.81
C ALA A 63 -3.80 -17.60 2.47
N VAL A 64 -4.94 -18.13 2.90
CA VAL A 64 -6.25 -17.51 2.71
C VAL A 64 -6.87 -17.25 4.08
N ILE A 65 -7.00 -15.98 4.42
CA ILE A 65 -7.59 -15.53 5.68
C ILE A 65 -9.11 -15.43 5.49
N PRO A 66 -9.91 -16.14 6.29
CA PRO A 66 -11.36 -16.07 6.22
C PRO A 66 -11.85 -14.70 6.71
N GLY A 67 -12.67 -14.03 5.92
CA GLY A 67 -13.25 -12.75 6.30
C GLY A 67 -14.62 -12.45 5.69
N MET A 68 -15.10 -11.24 5.94
CA MET A 68 -16.34 -10.67 5.41
C MET A 68 -16.25 -9.15 5.46
N GLU A 69 -16.72 -8.47 4.43
CA GLU A 69 -16.94 -7.03 4.48
C GLU A 69 -18.40 -6.76 4.87
N VAL A 70 -18.65 -6.24 6.07
CA VAL A 70 -20.00 -5.96 6.57
C VAL A 70 -20.35 -4.51 6.32
N THR A 71 -21.51 -4.27 5.69
CA THR A 71 -22.07 -2.92 5.50
C THR A 71 -22.97 -2.58 6.69
N SER A 72 -22.56 -1.60 7.51
CA SER A 72 -23.37 -1.11 8.63
C SER A 72 -24.60 -0.34 8.14
N ARG A 73 -25.50 -0.01 9.06
CA ARG A 73 -26.69 0.83 8.81
C ARG A 73 -26.32 2.24 8.35
N GLU A 74 -25.19 2.75 8.81
CA GLU A 74 -24.60 4.03 8.37
C GLU A 74 -23.94 3.91 6.99
N GLU A 75 -24.09 2.77 6.32
CA GLU A 75 -23.42 2.43 5.07
C GLU A 75 -21.90 2.54 5.21
N VAL A 76 -21.34 2.17 6.37
CA VAL A 76 -19.90 2.07 6.58
C VAL A 76 -19.47 0.62 6.40
N HIS A 77 -18.41 0.39 5.63
CA HIS A 77 -17.85 -0.94 5.46
C HIS A 77 -16.80 -1.25 6.53
N ILE A 78 -16.94 -2.41 7.17
CA ILE A 78 -15.99 -2.92 8.15
C ILE A 78 -15.60 -4.34 7.72
N LEU A 79 -14.30 -4.59 7.54
CA LEU A 79 -13.75 -5.94 7.39
C LEU A 79 -13.72 -6.64 8.75
N GLY A 80 -14.27 -7.85 8.80
CA GLY A 80 -14.01 -8.82 9.85
C GLY A 80 -13.08 -9.90 9.31
N LEU A 81 -11.86 -10.01 9.86
CA LEU A 81 -10.92 -11.11 9.55
C LEU A 81 -10.87 -12.09 10.72
N PHE A 82 -10.77 -13.40 10.44
CA PHE A 82 -10.82 -14.45 11.45
C PHE A 82 -9.68 -15.46 11.32
N GLY A 83 -9.30 -16.09 12.43
CA GLY A 83 -8.34 -17.20 12.43
C GLY A 83 -8.92 -18.53 11.94
N ALA A 84 -10.24 -18.68 12.00
CA ALA A 84 -10.96 -19.87 11.55
C ALA A 84 -12.38 -19.53 11.11
N THR A 85 -13.06 -20.43 10.41
CA THR A 85 -14.37 -20.16 9.81
C THR A 85 -15.52 -20.17 10.82
N GLU A 86 -15.36 -20.77 12.01
CA GLU A 86 -16.43 -20.87 13.00
C GLU A 86 -16.94 -19.49 13.42
N GLY A 87 -16.05 -18.59 13.85
CA GLY A 87 -16.40 -17.23 14.26
C GLY A 87 -16.96 -16.39 13.11
N LEU A 88 -16.42 -16.57 11.90
CA LEU A 88 -16.92 -15.93 10.69
C LEU A 88 -18.35 -16.35 10.33
N MET A 89 -18.68 -17.64 10.49
CA MET A 89 -20.03 -18.15 10.24
C MET A 89 -21.03 -17.68 11.30
N ASP A 90 -20.57 -17.46 12.53
CA ASP A 90 -21.38 -16.82 13.58
C ASP A 90 -21.66 -15.34 13.25
N LEU A 91 -20.67 -14.60 12.74
CA LEU A 91 -20.87 -13.24 12.22
C LEU A 91 -21.88 -13.23 11.06
N GLN A 92 -21.72 -14.13 10.08
CA GLN A 92 -22.63 -14.23 8.93
C GLN A 92 -24.08 -14.43 9.38
N ARG A 93 -24.32 -15.25 10.41
CA ARG A 93 -25.66 -15.48 10.94
C ARG A 93 -26.30 -14.18 11.43
N ILE A 94 -25.57 -13.41 12.23
CA ILE A 94 -26.03 -12.12 12.73
C ILE A 94 -26.28 -11.13 11.58
N VAL A 95 -25.38 -11.09 10.59
CA VAL A 95 -25.53 -10.24 9.40
C VAL A 95 -26.80 -10.62 8.63
N TYR A 96 -27.02 -11.89 8.31
CA TYR A 96 -28.20 -12.35 7.57
C TYR A 96 -29.53 -12.13 8.29
N GLU A 97 -29.52 -12.19 9.62
CA GLU A 97 -30.68 -11.85 10.47
C GLU A 97 -31.02 -10.35 10.43
N ASN A 98 -30.01 -9.51 10.17
CA ASN A 98 -30.11 -8.05 10.16
C ASN A 98 -29.98 -7.44 8.75
N LEU A 99 -29.96 -8.25 7.69
CA LEU A 99 -29.85 -7.79 6.31
C LEU A 99 -31.22 -7.82 5.62
N PRO A 100 -31.91 -6.67 5.51
CA PRO A 100 -33.21 -6.60 4.86
C PRO A 100 -33.09 -6.65 3.33
N GLY A 101 -34.16 -7.11 2.68
CA GLY A 101 -34.24 -7.16 1.22
C GLY A 101 -33.78 -8.48 0.62
N GLU A 102 -34.10 -8.63 -0.65
CA GLU A 102 -33.70 -9.77 -1.48
C GLU A 102 -33.00 -9.24 -2.73
N ASN A 103 -32.06 -10.02 -3.25
CA ASN A 103 -31.32 -9.66 -4.45
C ASN A 103 -32.22 -9.66 -5.68
N ASP A 104 -32.07 -8.64 -6.51
CA ASP A 104 -32.55 -8.63 -7.89
C ASP A 104 -31.33 -8.78 -8.80
N GLN A 105 -31.18 -9.95 -9.39
CA GLN A 105 -30.00 -10.28 -10.20
C GLN A 105 -29.86 -9.37 -11.43
N GLU A 106 -30.98 -8.91 -12.01
CA GLU A 106 -30.92 -8.02 -13.17
C GLU A 106 -30.44 -6.62 -12.78
N ALA A 107 -30.74 -6.18 -11.56
CA ALA A 107 -30.38 -4.86 -11.07
C ALA A 107 -28.98 -4.81 -10.43
N PHE A 108 -28.60 -5.84 -9.67
CA PHE A 108 -27.43 -5.78 -8.79
C PHE A 108 -26.34 -6.80 -9.11
N GLY A 109 -26.60 -7.75 -10.01
CA GLY A 109 -25.64 -8.78 -10.39
C GLY A 109 -25.91 -10.16 -9.79
N SER A 110 -25.16 -11.15 -10.26
CA SER A 110 -25.17 -12.52 -9.78
C SER A 110 -24.51 -12.59 -8.39
N GLN A 111 -24.96 -13.54 -7.57
CA GLN A 111 -24.37 -13.82 -6.25
C GLN A 111 -24.09 -15.32 -6.18
N LEU A 112 -23.05 -15.77 -6.87
CA LEU A 112 -22.77 -17.18 -7.13
C LEU A 112 -22.04 -17.82 -5.96
N VAL A 113 -22.60 -18.91 -5.44
CA VAL A 113 -21.92 -19.79 -4.48
C VAL A 113 -21.19 -20.87 -5.24
N ILE A 114 -19.89 -21.03 -4.98
CA ILE A 114 -19.01 -21.95 -5.69
C ILE A 114 -18.35 -22.96 -4.76
N ASP A 115 -17.94 -24.09 -5.32
CA ASP A 115 -17.07 -25.06 -4.64
C ASP A 115 -15.59 -24.84 -4.94
N GLU A 116 -14.72 -25.68 -4.35
CA GLU A 116 -13.27 -25.57 -4.48
C GLU A 116 -12.72 -25.83 -5.89
N ARG A 117 -13.59 -26.20 -6.84
CA ARG A 117 -13.29 -26.50 -8.24
C ARG A 117 -14.01 -25.55 -9.18
N ASP A 118 -14.43 -24.39 -8.68
CA ASP A 118 -15.09 -23.33 -9.42
C ASP A 118 -16.45 -23.73 -10.02
N ARG A 119 -17.07 -24.82 -9.53
CA ARG A 119 -18.41 -25.19 -9.94
C ARG A 119 -19.41 -24.38 -9.15
N VAL A 120 -20.39 -23.78 -9.84
CA VAL A 120 -21.51 -23.10 -9.19
C VAL A 120 -22.39 -24.14 -8.52
N VAL A 121 -22.50 -24.06 -7.19
CA VAL A 121 -23.32 -24.96 -6.36
C VAL A 121 -24.63 -24.33 -5.91
N GLY A 122 -24.76 -23.01 -6.05
CA GLY A 122 -25.99 -22.28 -5.74
C GLY A 122 -25.87 -20.78 -6.00
N THR A 123 -26.91 -20.06 -5.60
CA THR A 123 -26.95 -18.60 -5.58
C THR A 123 -27.48 -18.13 -4.22
N ASN A 124 -26.97 -16.99 -3.74
CA ASN A 124 -27.51 -16.34 -2.56
C ASN A 124 -28.60 -15.33 -2.97
N ASN A 125 -29.74 -15.33 -2.27
CA ASN A 125 -30.88 -14.45 -2.56
C ASN A 125 -30.97 -13.23 -1.61
N LYS A 126 -30.10 -13.11 -0.60
CA LYS A 126 -30.01 -11.92 0.26
C LYS A 126 -29.47 -10.74 -0.53
N LEU A 127 -29.86 -9.51 -0.19
CA LEU A 127 -29.35 -8.31 -0.85
C LEU A 127 -27.95 -7.96 -0.32
N LEU A 128 -26.90 -8.62 -0.82
CA LEU A 128 -25.55 -8.52 -0.24
C LEU A 128 -24.90 -7.14 -0.40
N ILE A 129 -25.31 -6.34 -1.39
CA ILE A 129 -24.89 -4.94 -1.55
C ILE A 129 -25.57 -3.98 -0.55
N GLY A 130 -26.59 -4.47 0.17
CA GLY A 130 -27.42 -3.67 1.05
C GLY A 130 -26.78 -3.41 2.41
N ALA A 131 -27.25 -2.34 3.07
CA ALA A 131 -26.90 -2.04 4.45
C ALA A 131 -27.66 -2.96 5.42
N THR A 132 -26.96 -3.44 6.45
CA THR A 132 -27.59 -4.12 7.59
C THR A 132 -28.36 -3.13 8.48
N THR A 133 -29.18 -3.63 9.40
CA THR A 133 -29.80 -2.82 10.45
C THR A 133 -28.87 -2.54 11.65
N LEU A 134 -27.65 -3.07 11.63
CA LEU A 134 -26.66 -2.96 12.70
C LEU A 134 -25.87 -1.66 12.56
N ALA A 135 -25.73 -0.90 13.65
CA ALA A 135 -24.82 0.24 13.69
C ALA A 135 -23.36 -0.21 13.60
N VAL A 136 -22.47 0.67 13.13
CA VAL A 136 -21.02 0.40 13.01
C VAL A 136 -20.42 -0.15 14.31
N GLU A 137 -20.81 0.36 15.48
CA GLU A 137 -20.34 -0.14 16.78
C GLU A 137 -20.79 -1.58 17.06
N GLN A 138 -21.99 -1.94 16.61
CA GLN A 138 -22.54 -3.29 16.78
C GLN A 138 -21.83 -4.28 15.84
N VAL A 139 -21.47 -3.84 14.62
CA VAL A 139 -20.68 -4.63 13.68
C VAL A 139 -19.30 -4.93 14.27
N VAL A 140 -18.57 -3.90 14.71
CA VAL A 140 -17.25 -4.04 15.32
C VAL A 140 -17.31 -4.93 16.56
N GLY A 141 -18.28 -4.68 17.45
CA GLY A 141 -18.48 -5.51 18.65
C GLY A 141 -18.79 -6.97 18.34
N ALA A 142 -19.57 -7.26 17.28
CA ALA A 142 -19.85 -8.63 16.86
C ALA A 142 -18.60 -9.35 16.32
N ILE A 143 -17.77 -8.64 15.53
CA ILE A 143 -16.50 -9.19 15.02
C ILE A 143 -15.59 -9.60 16.20
N HIS A 144 -15.39 -8.72 17.18
CA HIS A 144 -14.57 -9.04 18.36
C HIS A 144 -15.18 -10.11 19.24
N GLN A 145 -16.50 -10.13 19.41
CA GLN A 145 -17.20 -11.17 20.16
C GLN A 145 -16.88 -12.58 19.65
N PHE A 146 -16.68 -12.71 18.33
CA PHE A 146 -16.34 -13.97 17.68
C PHE A 146 -14.84 -14.14 17.40
N GLY A 147 -13.99 -13.31 18.01
CA GLY A 147 -12.53 -13.43 17.95
C GLY A 147 -11.90 -12.97 16.63
N GLY A 148 -12.61 -12.15 15.85
CA GLY A 148 -12.07 -11.53 14.65
C GLY A 148 -11.38 -10.20 14.90
N LEU A 149 -10.66 -9.72 13.89
CA LEU A 149 -10.10 -8.36 13.82
C LEU A 149 -11.06 -7.48 13.01
N ALA A 150 -11.38 -6.29 13.53
CA ALA A 150 -12.24 -5.30 12.89
C ALA A 150 -11.40 -4.19 12.25
N ILE A 151 -11.46 -4.08 10.92
CA ILE A 151 -10.71 -3.07 10.15
C ILE A 151 -11.73 -2.19 9.43
N ALA A 152 -11.67 -0.87 9.59
CA ALA A 152 -12.53 0.02 8.81
C ALA A 152 -12.01 0.07 7.36
N SER A 153 -12.84 -0.38 6.41
CA SER A 153 -12.46 -0.47 5.00
C SER A 153 -12.32 0.90 4.37
N HIS A 154 -11.38 1.03 3.42
CA HIS A 154 -11.22 2.16 2.49
C HIS A 154 -11.69 3.53 3.04
N ILE A 155 -11.16 3.91 4.21
CA ILE A 155 -11.68 4.99 5.06
C ILE A 155 -11.72 6.36 4.37
N ASP A 156 -10.90 6.53 3.33
CA ASP A 156 -10.70 7.73 2.54
C ASP A 156 -11.62 7.84 1.32
N ARG A 157 -12.48 6.84 1.07
CA ARG A 157 -13.52 6.91 0.03
C ARG A 157 -14.72 7.73 0.50
N GLU A 158 -15.28 8.51 -0.42
CA GLU A 158 -16.48 9.33 -0.16
C GLU A 158 -17.72 8.48 0.13
N ARG A 159 -17.84 7.34 -0.56
CA ARG A 159 -18.91 6.36 -0.34
C ARG A 159 -18.36 5.16 0.42
N PHE A 160 -19.15 4.66 1.35
CA PHE A 160 -18.87 3.47 2.15
C PHE A 160 -17.67 3.53 3.11
N GLY A 161 -16.76 4.50 2.94
CA GLY A 161 -15.70 4.80 3.89
C GLY A 161 -16.23 5.52 5.13
N ILE A 162 -15.70 5.17 6.31
CA ILE A 162 -16.17 5.71 7.59
C ILE A 162 -16.03 7.24 7.69
N ILE A 163 -14.96 7.83 7.13
CA ILE A 163 -14.79 9.29 7.11
C ILE A 163 -15.75 9.92 6.10
N GLY A 164 -15.99 9.28 4.96
CA GLY A 164 -16.97 9.74 3.98
C GLY A 164 -18.38 9.82 4.55
N GLN A 165 -18.80 8.79 5.30
CA GLN A 165 -20.16 8.69 5.86
C GLN A 165 -20.36 9.50 7.14
N LEU A 166 -19.39 9.46 8.07
CA LEU A 166 -19.54 10.06 9.40
C LEU A 166 -18.78 11.39 9.56
N GLY A 167 -17.88 11.72 8.63
CA GLY A 167 -17.00 12.89 8.70
C GLY A 167 -15.76 12.70 9.59
N PHE A 168 -15.71 11.62 10.37
CA PHE A 168 -14.61 11.28 11.29
C PHE A 168 -14.65 9.78 11.64
N ILE A 169 -13.57 9.27 12.25
CA ILE A 169 -13.57 7.93 12.86
C ILE A 169 -13.99 8.10 14.33
N PRO A 170 -15.09 7.50 14.79
CA PRO A 170 -15.53 7.62 16.19
C PRO A 170 -14.46 7.13 17.19
N GLU A 171 -14.22 7.93 18.23
CA GLU A 171 -13.32 7.53 19.31
C GLU A 171 -13.89 6.32 20.07
N GLY A 172 -13.02 5.37 20.43
CA GLY A 172 -13.43 4.19 21.20
C GLY A 172 -14.24 3.15 20.42
N LEU A 173 -14.31 3.26 19.08
CA LEU A 173 -14.95 2.25 18.23
C LEU A 173 -14.28 0.87 18.36
N GLY A 174 -13.01 0.83 18.75
CA GLY A 174 -12.27 -0.41 19.03
C GLY A 174 -11.66 -1.07 17.80
N LEU A 175 -11.55 -0.36 16.67
CA LEU A 175 -10.93 -0.89 15.46
C LEU A 175 -9.49 -1.37 15.72
N ASP A 176 -9.12 -2.47 15.07
CA ASP A 176 -7.76 -3.04 15.11
C ASP A 176 -6.84 -2.39 14.08
N ALA A 177 -7.40 -1.90 12.97
CA ALA A 177 -6.71 -1.13 11.94
C ALA A 177 -7.68 -0.29 11.11
N VAL A 178 -7.12 0.55 10.24
CA VAL A 178 -7.85 1.24 9.17
C VAL A 178 -7.25 0.89 7.83
N GLU A 179 -8.09 0.69 6.83
CA GLU A 179 -7.66 0.45 5.45
C GLU A 179 -7.77 1.73 4.63
N VAL A 180 -6.70 2.08 3.92
CA VAL A 180 -6.71 3.20 2.97
C VAL A 180 -6.72 2.69 1.53
N ALA A 181 -7.59 3.27 0.71
CA ALA A 181 -7.65 3.01 -0.73
C ALA A 181 -6.50 3.74 -1.45
N ASN A 182 -6.17 4.96 -1.02
CA ASN A 182 -5.06 5.72 -1.58
C ASN A 182 -3.74 5.46 -0.83
N ALA A 183 -2.76 4.90 -1.53
CA ALA A 183 -1.43 4.62 -0.99
C ALA A 183 -0.73 5.87 -0.42
N SER A 184 -1.01 7.08 -0.93
CA SER A 184 -0.42 8.31 -0.39
C SER A 184 -0.90 8.68 1.00
N LEU A 185 -1.96 8.03 1.51
CA LEU A 185 -2.51 8.27 2.83
C LEU A 185 -2.01 7.24 3.86
N ARG A 186 -1.17 6.27 3.46
CA ARG A 186 -0.63 5.26 4.41
C ARG A 186 0.20 5.86 5.54
N GLU A 187 0.79 7.03 5.32
CA GLU A 187 1.66 7.73 6.27
C GLU A 187 0.94 8.81 7.09
N TRP A 188 -0.38 8.93 6.94
CA TRP A 188 -1.14 9.87 7.74
C TRP A 188 -1.19 9.43 9.21
N ASP A 189 -1.22 10.41 10.11
CA ASP A 189 -1.24 10.18 11.55
C ASP A 189 -2.65 9.78 12.02
N TYR A 190 -3.00 8.51 11.75
CA TYR A 190 -4.19 7.89 12.29
C TYR A 190 -3.89 7.30 13.67
N ALA A 191 -4.90 7.29 14.55
CA ALA A 191 -4.81 6.63 15.85
C ALA A 191 -4.76 5.08 15.77
N TYR A 192 -4.77 4.52 14.56
CA TYR A 192 -4.86 3.10 14.27
C TYR A 192 -3.76 2.68 13.30
N PRO A 193 -3.29 1.42 13.36
CA PRO A 193 -2.44 0.85 12.32
C PRO A 193 -3.10 0.97 10.95
N VAL A 194 -2.30 1.27 9.92
CA VAL A 194 -2.81 1.47 8.55
C VAL A 194 -2.46 0.28 7.67
N VAL A 195 -3.48 -0.30 7.03
CA VAL A 195 -3.35 -1.32 6.01
C VAL A 195 -3.85 -0.80 4.67
N ALA A 196 -3.56 -1.55 3.61
CA ALA A 196 -3.97 -1.25 2.25
C ALA A 196 -4.16 -2.56 1.48
N SER A 197 -5.30 -2.67 0.80
CA SER A 197 -5.70 -3.84 0.02
C SER A 197 -6.33 -3.38 -1.29
N SER A 198 -6.51 -4.30 -2.24
CA SER A 198 -7.01 -4.00 -3.57
C SER A 198 -8.50 -3.67 -3.62
N ASP A 199 -9.30 -4.23 -2.70
CA ASP A 199 -10.76 -4.23 -2.81
C ASP A 199 -11.21 -4.79 -4.18
N ALA A 200 -10.54 -5.90 -4.57
CA ALA A 200 -10.63 -6.43 -5.93
C ALA A 200 -11.98 -7.12 -6.18
N HIS A 201 -12.66 -6.64 -7.22
CA HIS A 201 -13.88 -7.20 -7.80
C HIS A 201 -13.66 -7.85 -9.18
N TYR A 202 -12.46 -7.62 -9.75
CA TYR A 202 -12.01 -8.18 -11.01
C TYR A 202 -10.64 -8.85 -10.80
N LEU A 203 -10.35 -9.90 -11.56
CA LEU A 203 -9.10 -10.67 -11.37
C LEU A 203 -7.87 -9.78 -11.54
N GLU A 204 -7.86 -8.90 -12.54
CA GLU A 204 -6.74 -7.99 -12.79
C GLU A 204 -6.41 -7.01 -11.64
N ASP A 205 -7.36 -6.75 -10.74
CA ASP A 205 -7.15 -5.87 -9.59
C ASP A 205 -6.57 -6.61 -8.37
N VAL A 206 -6.62 -7.95 -8.33
CA VAL A 206 -6.06 -8.73 -7.21
C VAL A 206 -4.56 -8.44 -7.06
N GLY A 207 -4.16 -7.95 -5.89
CA GLY A 207 -2.78 -7.57 -5.58
C GLY A 207 -2.34 -6.20 -6.12
N ARG A 208 -3.24 -5.43 -6.74
CA ARG A 208 -2.97 -4.06 -7.21
C ARG A 208 -2.58 -3.12 -6.07
N ASN A 209 -3.15 -3.35 -4.90
CA ASN A 209 -2.76 -2.71 -3.65
C ASN A 209 -2.59 -3.82 -2.60
N SER A 210 -1.62 -3.66 -1.71
CA SER A 210 -1.24 -4.72 -0.77
C SER A 210 -0.51 -4.14 0.44
N THR A 211 -0.59 -4.87 1.53
CA THR A 211 0.13 -4.59 2.78
C THR A 211 1.30 -5.55 2.90
N CYS A 212 2.47 -5.05 3.29
CA CYS A 212 3.61 -5.91 3.59
C CYS A 212 3.79 -6.01 5.11
N PHE A 213 3.83 -7.22 5.63
CA PHE A 213 4.00 -7.52 7.04
C PHE A 213 5.40 -8.09 7.29
N VAL A 214 6.01 -7.73 8.42
CA VAL A 214 7.19 -8.44 8.95
C VAL A 214 6.71 -9.39 10.03
N VAL A 215 6.67 -10.69 9.71
CA VAL A 215 6.05 -11.74 10.54
C VAL A 215 6.82 -13.05 10.43
N GLU A 216 6.51 -14.03 11.28
CA GLU A 216 7.13 -15.36 11.18
C GLU A 216 6.55 -16.22 10.06
N GLU A 217 5.25 -16.11 9.82
CA GLU A 217 4.52 -16.88 8.80
C GLU A 217 3.27 -16.12 8.33
N ALA A 218 2.68 -16.57 7.23
CA ALA A 218 1.45 -16.02 6.70
C ALA A 218 0.23 -16.60 7.44
N SER A 219 -0.11 -16.02 8.60
CA SER A 219 -1.26 -16.46 9.42
C SER A 219 -2.03 -15.28 10.05
N PHE A 220 -3.27 -15.54 10.45
CA PHE A 220 -4.12 -14.58 11.16
C PHE A 220 -3.48 -14.06 12.45
N ASP A 221 -2.92 -14.96 13.28
CA ASP A 221 -2.30 -14.59 14.56
C ASP A 221 -1.13 -13.62 14.35
N GLU A 222 -0.38 -13.79 13.26
CA GLU A 222 0.73 -12.90 12.93
C GLU A 222 0.25 -11.54 12.40
N ILE A 223 -0.91 -11.47 11.72
CA ILE A 223 -1.57 -10.19 11.41
C ILE A 223 -1.92 -9.48 12.72
N ALA A 224 -2.64 -10.16 13.63
CA ALA A 224 -3.06 -9.59 14.91
C ALA A 224 -1.86 -9.03 15.71
N ARG A 225 -0.76 -9.78 15.79
CA ARG A 225 0.48 -9.33 16.42
C ARG A 225 1.13 -8.16 15.69
N ALA A 226 1.09 -8.15 14.36
CA ALA A 226 1.66 -7.07 13.56
C ALA A 226 0.88 -5.75 13.70
N LEU A 227 -0.45 -5.81 13.78
CA LEU A 227 -1.29 -4.64 14.06
C LEU A 227 -1.02 -4.08 15.47
N ASN A 228 -0.73 -4.95 16.43
CA ASN A 228 -0.40 -4.57 17.81
C ASN A 228 1.10 -4.29 18.06
N PHE A 229 1.93 -4.34 17.03
CA PHE A 229 3.40 -4.17 17.11
C PHE A 229 4.09 -5.11 18.12
N GLU A 230 3.57 -6.31 18.30
CA GLU A 230 4.02 -7.26 19.32
C GLU A 230 5.23 -8.09 18.85
N GLY A 231 6.20 -8.32 19.74
CA GLY A 231 7.26 -9.29 19.48
C GLY A 231 8.07 -9.03 18.20
N GLY A 232 8.21 -7.76 17.80
CA GLY A 232 8.91 -7.34 16.59
C GLY A 232 8.08 -7.42 15.30
N ARG A 233 6.84 -7.91 15.35
CA ARG A 233 5.93 -7.91 14.20
C ARG A 233 5.49 -6.48 13.91
N ARG A 234 5.36 -6.16 12.62
CA ARG A 234 4.95 -4.82 12.18
C ARG A 234 4.42 -4.81 10.77
N ILE A 235 3.66 -3.78 10.47
CA ILE A 235 3.27 -3.41 9.11
C ILE A 235 4.37 -2.54 8.50
N ILE A 236 4.64 -2.73 7.22
CA ILE A 236 5.46 -1.83 6.41
C ILE A 236 4.46 -0.91 5.68
N THR A 237 4.31 0.32 6.17
CA THR A 237 3.30 1.29 5.71
C THR A 237 3.69 2.06 4.43
N GLY A 238 4.61 1.53 3.63
CA GLY A 238 4.99 2.05 2.31
C GLY A 238 5.52 0.95 1.39
N GLU A 239 5.66 1.21 0.09
CA GLU A 239 6.80 0.61 -0.61
C GLU A 239 8.03 0.96 0.21
N MET A 240 9.00 0.05 0.33
CA MET A 240 10.19 0.30 1.12
C MET A 240 10.79 1.62 0.61
N GLU A 241 10.63 2.73 1.35
CA GLU A 241 11.20 4.00 0.92
C GLU A 241 12.69 3.78 0.82
N ASP A 242 13.16 3.72 -0.40
CA ASP A 242 14.55 3.48 -0.72
C ASP A 242 15.12 4.72 -1.38
N LEU A 243 16.45 4.80 -1.41
CA LEU A 243 17.12 5.98 -1.94
C LEU A 243 16.87 6.17 -3.43
N SER A 244 16.43 5.13 -4.16
CA SER A 244 16.09 5.22 -5.58
C SER A 244 14.84 6.07 -5.83
N LEU A 245 13.83 6.00 -4.95
CA LEU A 245 12.65 6.87 -5.03
C LEU A 245 12.99 8.33 -4.74
N HIS A 246 13.87 8.59 -3.76
CA HIS A 246 14.37 9.94 -3.51
C HIS A 246 15.16 10.47 -4.71
N ILE A 247 15.98 9.63 -5.35
CA ILE A 247 16.71 9.99 -6.57
C ILE A 247 15.74 10.36 -7.69
N LEU A 248 14.69 9.57 -7.91
CA LEU A 248 13.67 9.85 -8.91
C LEU A 248 12.99 11.21 -8.65
N ASP A 249 12.56 11.47 -7.41
CA ASP A 249 11.89 12.73 -7.05
C ASP A 249 12.81 13.95 -7.22
N ILE A 250 14.09 13.85 -6.85
CA ILE A 250 15.04 14.96 -7.05
C ILE A 250 15.37 15.15 -8.53
N ALA A 251 15.54 14.07 -9.30
CA ALA A 251 15.75 14.15 -10.74
C ALA A 251 14.55 14.83 -11.43
N GLU A 252 13.32 14.44 -11.10
CA GLU A 252 12.10 15.10 -11.60
C GLU A 252 12.05 16.59 -11.26
N ASN A 253 12.52 17.00 -10.07
CA ASN A 253 12.63 18.42 -9.74
C ASN A 253 13.65 19.15 -10.65
N SER A 254 14.77 18.52 -10.97
CA SER A 254 15.76 19.06 -11.92
C SER A 254 15.20 19.18 -13.34
N ILE A 255 14.41 18.20 -13.79
CA ILE A 255 13.74 18.22 -15.10
C ILE A 255 12.75 19.39 -15.17
N MET A 256 11.93 19.57 -14.14
CA MET A 256 11.02 20.72 -14.04
C MET A 256 11.76 22.06 -13.94
N ALA A 257 13.00 22.06 -13.46
CA ALA A 257 13.89 23.20 -13.47
C ALA A 257 14.55 23.44 -14.85
N SER A 258 14.12 22.72 -15.89
CA SER A 258 14.64 22.81 -17.26
C SER A 258 16.12 22.45 -17.36
N ALA A 259 16.57 21.48 -16.56
CA ALA A 259 17.90 20.90 -16.71
C ALA A 259 18.00 20.13 -18.04
N GLY A 260 19.05 20.38 -18.80
CA GLY A 260 19.43 19.55 -19.95
C GLY A 260 20.43 18.45 -19.58
N ARG A 261 20.99 18.49 -18.37
CA ARG A 261 21.94 17.51 -17.86
C ARG A 261 21.76 17.31 -16.36
N ILE A 262 21.70 16.05 -15.94
CA ILE A 262 21.58 15.62 -14.55
C ILE A 262 22.67 14.60 -14.26
N GLU A 263 23.47 14.85 -13.23
CA GLU A 263 24.51 13.96 -12.73
C GLU A 263 24.09 13.39 -11.38
N ILE A 264 24.08 12.07 -11.23
CA ILE A 264 23.77 11.34 -9.99
C ILE A 264 25.02 10.58 -9.56
N ARG A 265 25.48 10.79 -8.34
CA ARG A 265 26.65 10.12 -7.77
C ARG A 265 26.33 9.47 -6.45
N ILE A 266 26.75 8.22 -6.30
CA ILE A 266 26.60 7.43 -5.09
C ILE A 266 27.99 6.96 -4.67
N ASP A 267 28.39 7.28 -3.44
CA ASP A 267 29.68 6.87 -2.87
C ASP A 267 29.44 6.12 -1.56
N GLU A 268 29.60 4.80 -1.58
CA GLU A 268 29.54 3.93 -0.41
C GLU A 268 30.95 3.72 0.15
N ASP A 269 31.17 4.23 1.36
CA ASP A 269 32.40 4.06 2.12
C ASP A 269 32.13 3.31 3.44
N PRO A 270 32.02 1.97 3.41
CA PRO A 270 31.82 1.16 4.61
C PRO A 270 32.94 1.30 5.65
N ALA A 271 34.15 1.72 5.25
CA ALA A 271 35.27 1.88 6.18
C ALA A 271 35.06 3.08 7.12
N ASN A 272 34.36 4.11 6.65
CA ASN A 272 33.97 5.29 7.44
C ASN A 272 32.47 5.28 7.83
N ASP A 273 31.77 4.16 7.62
CA ASP A 273 30.33 4.01 7.89
C ASP A 273 29.47 5.08 7.20
N LEU A 274 29.86 5.47 5.99
CA LEU A 274 29.30 6.63 5.30
C LEU A 274 28.78 6.27 3.91
N LEU A 275 27.56 6.70 3.62
CA LEU A 275 27.00 6.74 2.27
C LEU A 275 26.78 8.19 1.87
N THR A 276 27.25 8.58 0.68
CA THR A 276 27.01 9.91 0.11
C THR A 276 26.20 9.79 -1.19
N LEU A 277 25.07 10.48 -1.24
CA LEU A 277 24.27 10.69 -2.45
C LEU A 277 24.43 12.14 -2.89
N GLU A 278 24.85 12.37 -4.13
CA GLU A 278 24.94 13.69 -4.74
C GLU A 278 24.16 13.72 -6.05
N ILE A 279 23.27 14.71 -6.21
CA ILE A 279 22.53 14.95 -7.44
C ILE A 279 22.79 16.39 -7.87
N SER A 280 23.28 16.57 -9.09
CA SER A 280 23.64 17.87 -9.67
C SER A 280 22.92 18.07 -10.99
N ASP A 281 22.34 19.25 -11.19
CA ASP A 281 21.72 19.63 -12.46
C ASP A 281 22.26 20.96 -12.99
N ASN A 282 21.99 21.24 -14.27
CA ASN A 282 22.32 22.51 -14.92
C ASN A 282 21.07 23.37 -15.22
N GLY A 283 19.96 23.16 -14.50
CA GLY A 283 18.71 23.87 -14.71
C GLY A 283 18.75 25.33 -14.26
N ARG A 284 17.57 25.93 -14.14
CA ARG A 284 17.39 27.37 -13.80
C ARG A 284 17.94 27.76 -12.43
N GLY A 285 18.17 26.81 -11.53
CA GLY A 285 18.60 27.05 -10.14
C GLY A 285 17.59 27.84 -9.30
N MET A 286 18.00 28.23 -8.09
CA MET A 286 17.18 28.94 -7.11
C MET A 286 17.89 30.21 -6.61
N ASP A 287 17.12 31.25 -6.32
CA ASP A 287 17.63 32.42 -5.57
C ASP A 287 17.71 32.13 -4.07
N GLU A 288 18.28 33.06 -3.30
CA GLU A 288 18.54 32.85 -1.87
C GLU A 288 17.25 32.69 -1.04
N GLU A 289 16.17 33.38 -1.42
CA GLU A 289 14.88 33.24 -0.73
C GLU A 289 14.22 31.89 -1.02
N THR A 290 14.25 31.46 -2.28
CA THR A 290 13.72 30.16 -2.71
C THR A 290 14.52 29.04 -2.08
N LEU A 291 15.85 29.12 -2.05
CA LEU A 291 16.71 28.11 -1.45
C LEU A 291 16.44 27.93 0.06
N LYS A 292 16.21 29.03 0.80
CA LYS A 292 15.86 28.97 2.23
C LYS A 292 14.53 28.25 2.47
N LYS A 293 13.60 28.33 1.52
CA LYS A 293 12.29 27.68 1.59
C LYS A 293 12.26 26.31 0.92
N ALA A 294 13.25 25.95 0.11
CA ALA A 294 13.27 24.70 -0.65
C ALA A 294 13.29 23.42 0.21
N LEU A 295 13.66 23.54 1.48
CA LEU A 295 13.60 22.45 2.47
C LEU A 295 12.29 22.44 3.29
N ASP A 296 11.44 23.46 3.12
CA ASP A 296 10.12 23.51 3.73
C ASP A 296 9.17 22.58 2.94
N PRO A 297 8.58 21.55 3.58
CA PRO A 297 7.66 20.61 2.92
C PRO A 297 6.49 21.29 2.21
N PHE A 298 6.05 22.45 2.70
CA PHE A 298 4.89 23.18 2.19
C PHE A 298 5.25 24.19 1.08
N PHE A 299 6.53 24.37 0.79
CA PHE A 299 6.99 25.23 -0.28
C PHE A 299 7.21 24.42 -1.56
N THR A 300 6.40 24.71 -2.59
CA THR A 300 6.58 24.15 -3.92
C THR A 300 6.34 25.19 -5.00
N THR A 301 7.11 25.11 -6.08
CA THR A 301 6.83 25.88 -7.30
C THR A 301 6.03 25.07 -8.33
N ARG A 302 5.61 23.84 -7.99
CA ARG A 302 4.81 22.97 -8.87
C ARG A 302 3.34 23.43 -8.87
N THR A 303 2.71 23.49 -10.03
CA THR A 303 1.26 23.80 -10.17
C THR A 303 0.37 22.55 -10.13
N THR A 304 0.93 21.37 -10.39
CA THR A 304 0.19 20.09 -10.47
C THR A 304 0.15 19.30 -9.15
N ARG A 305 1.09 19.56 -8.23
CA ARG A 305 1.18 18.91 -6.90
C ARG A 305 1.22 20.03 -5.84
N ARG A 306 0.31 20.02 -4.86
CA ARG A 306 0.17 21.09 -3.84
C ARG A 306 1.28 21.10 -2.77
N VAL A 307 2.21 20.13 -2.78
CA VAL A 307 3.23 19.95 -1.72
C VAL A 307 4.61 19.67 -2.35
N GLY A 308 5.68 20.22 -1.76
CA GLY A 308 7.06 20.15 -2.26
C GLY A 308 7.90 19.16 -1.47
N LEU A 309 7.62 17.86 -1.64
CA LEU A 309 8.14 16.83 -0.73
C LEU A 309 9.56 16.34 -1.04
N GLY A 310 10.04 16.39 -2.29
CA GLY A 310 11.29 15.69 -2.66
C GLY A 310 12.53 16.06 -1.83
N LEU A 311 12.86 17.35 -1.72
CA LEU A 311 14.03 17.78 -0.92
C LEU A 311 13.82 17.60 0.58
N SER A 312 12.60 17.81 1.08
CA SER A 312 12.30 17.73 2.51
C SER A 312 12.31 16.27 3.00
N LEU A 313 11.79 15.33 2.22
CA LEU A 313 11.83 13.90 2.52
C LEU A 313 13.25 13.33 2.47
N LEU A 314 14.07 13.72 1.49
CA LEU A 314 15.47 13.32 1.44
C LEU A 314 16.26 13.87 2.65
N ALA A 315 16.01 15.12 3.04
CA ALA A 315 16.62 15.72 4.23
C ALA A 315 16.24 14.97 5.52
N GLN A 316 14.97 14.56 5.62
CA GLN A 316 14.46 13.78 6.74
C GLN A 316 15.12 12.40 6.78
N ALA A 317 15.19 11.70 5.64
CA ALA A 317 15.84 10.40 5.52
C ALA A 317 17.30 10.44 5.99
N ALA A 318 18.07 11.43 5.51
CA ALA A 318 19.45 11.63 5.91
C ALA A 318 19.59 11.82 7.42
N ARG A 319 18.78 12.72 8.02
CA ARG A 319 18.81 12.99 9.47
C ARG A 319 18.40 11.80 10.31
N GLN A 320 17.36 11.05 9.90
CA GLN A 320 16.90 9.85 10.59
C GLN A 320 17.97 8.76 10.61
N SER A 321 18.79 8.68 9.56
CA SER A 321 19.95 7.79 9.50
C SER A 321 21.21 8.33 10.21
N GLY A 322 21.12 9.44 10.94
CA GLY A 322 22.28 10.06 11.60
C GLY A 322 23.23 10.84 10.69
N GLY A 323 22.84 11.12 9.44
CA GLY A 323 23.58 11.94 8.49
C GLY A 323 23.02 13.35 8.29
N THR A 324 23.44 14.02 7.22
CA THR A 324 23.09 15.42 6.91
C THR A 324 22.74 15.62 5.44
N MET A 325 22.09 16.73 5.10
CA MET A 325 21.85 17.12 3.72
C MET A 325 22.16 18.60 3.53
N ASP A 326 22.85 18.90 2.43
CA ASP A 326 23.23 20.24 1.99
C ASP A 326 22.71 20.49 0.57
N VAL A 327 22.23 21.72 0.32
CA VAL A 327 21.76 22.14 -1.00
C VAL A 327 22.47 23.43 -1.38
N THR A 328 23.12 23.43 -2.55
CA THR A 328 23.74 24.62 -3.14
C THR A 328 23.08 24.92 -4.47
N SER A 329 22.55 26.12 -4.65
CA SER A 329 21.91 26.55 -5.90
C SER A 329 22.16 28.03 -6.15
N ARG A 330 22.26 28.42 -7.42
CA ARG A 330 22.28 29.83 -7.84
C ARG A 330 21.45 30.00 -9.11
N PRO A 331 20.82 31.17 -9.33
CA PRO A 331 20.06 31.41 -10.55
C PRO A 331 20.93 31.19 -11.80
N GLN A 332 20.40 30.45 -12.76
CA GLN A 332 21.03 30.09 -14.04
C GLN A 332 22.33 29.28 -13.93
N LYS A 333 22.57 28.61 -12.79
CA LYS A 333 23.74 27.77 -12.55
C LYS A 333 23.40 26.33 -12.15
N GLY A 334 22.11 26.00 -12.07
CA GLY A 334 21.63 24.71 -11.59
C GLY A 334 21.67 24.56 -10.07
N THR A 335 21.46 23.33 -9.63
CA THR A 335 21.38 22.94 -8.21
C THR A 335 22.25 21.72 -7.94
N VAL A 336 22.88 21.68 -6.77
CA VAL A 336 23.57 20.52 -6.22
C VAL A 336 22.94 20.16 -4.90
N VAL A 337 22.45 18.93 -4.78
CA VAL A 337 21.91 18.34 -3.56
C VAL A 337 22.90 17.26 -3.12
N ARG A 338 23.36 17.32 -1.87
CA ARG A 338 24.25 16.32 -1.29
C ARG A 338 23.67 15.83 0.03
N ALA A 339 23.35 14.55 0.12
CA ALA A 339 22.89 13.88 1.32
C ALA A 339 23.92 12.84 1.79
N THR A 340 24.11 12.73 3.09
CA THR A 340 24.96 11.74 3.74
C THR A 340 24.12 10.89 4.68
N PHE A 341 24.47 9.61 4.82
CA PHE A 341 23.79 8.62 5.64
C PHE A 341 24.81 7.76 6.38
N CYS A 342 24.47 7.31 7.59
CA CYS A 342 25.27 6.33 8.32
C CYS A 342 24.86 4.92 7.88
N LEU A 343 25.76 4.17 7.24
CA LEU A 343 25.45 2.88 6.60
C LEU A 343 24.95 1.82 7.60
N SER A 344 25.48 1.83 8.83
CA SER A 344 25.12 0.89 9.88
C SER A 344 23.85 1.26 10.64
N HIS A 345 23.26 2.44 10.39
CA HIS A 345 22.10 2.92 11.15
C HIS A 345 20.84 2.11 10.80
N PRO A 346 20.03 1.67 11.80
CA PRO A 346 18.81 0.90 11.55
C PRO A 346 17.79 1.59 10.64
N ASP A 347 17.74 2.93 10.69
CA ASP A 347 16.88 3.77 9.85
C ASP A 347 17.55 4.23 8.55
N CYS A 348 18.75 3.72 8.21
CA CYS A 348 19.33 3.95 6.90
C CYS A 348 18.49 3.22 5.84
N LYS A 349 17.86 4.01 4.96
CA LYS A 349 17.04 3.48 3.87
C LYS A 349 17.92 2.63 2.93
N PRO A 350 17.41 1.50 2.41
CA PRO A 350 18.12 0.72 1.42
C PRO A 350 18.30 1.51 0.12
N MET A 351 19.21 1.06 -0.74
CA MET A 351 19.50 1.75 -2.01
C MET A 351 18.36 1.66 -3.04
N GLY A 352 17.59 0.57 -3.03
CA GLY A 352 16.56 0.30 -4.04
C GLY A 352 17.10 -0.21 -5.37
N ASP A 353 16.24 -0.26 -6.39
CA ASP A 353 16.64 -0.59 -7.77
C ASP A 353 17.05 0.67 -8.54
N ILE A 354 18.31 1.06 -8.35
CA ILE A 354 18.90 2.19 -9.06
C ILE A 354 18.91 1.96 -10.58
N ALA A 355 19.08 0.72 -11.03
CA ALA A 355 19.15 0.43 -12.45
C ALA A 355 17.79 0.64 -13.13
N GLU A 356 16.70 0.25 -12.49
CA GLU A 356 15.34 0.52 -12.94
C GLU A 356 15.00 2.01 -12.88
N THR A 357 15.35 2.70 -11.79
CA THR A 357 15.16 4.15 -11.67
C THR A 357 15.90 4.91 -12.78
N MET A 358 17.16 4.56 -13.06
CA MET A 358 17.91 5.17 -14.17
C MET A 358 17.29 4.85 -15.53
N ARG A 359 16.83 3.61 -15.76
CA ARG A 359 16.11 3.24 -17.01
C ARG A 359 14.85 4.07 -17.19
N THR A 360 14.05 4.22 -16.13
CA THR A 360 12.81 5.01 -16.15
C THR A 360 13.09 6.46 -16.54
N LEU A 361 14.08 7.09 -15.90
CA LEU A 361 14.47 8.48 -16.20
C LEU A 361 14.92 8.65 -17.66
N VAL A 362 15.80 7.78 -18.15
CA VAL A 362 16.35 7.86 -19.52
C VAL A 362 15.28 7.61 -20.58
N VAL A 363 14.37 6.67 -20.34
CA VAL A 363 13.28 6.34 -21.29
C VAL A 363 12.21 7.42 -21.31
N ALA A 364 11.85 7.97 -20.15
CA ALA A 364 10.81 9.00 -20.03
C ALA A 364 11.27 10.35 -20.59
N HIS A 365 12.56 10.68 -20.46
CA HIS A 365 13.12 12.00 -20.81
C HIS A 365 14.35 11.87 -21.72
N PRO A 366 14.17 11.39 -22.98
CA PRO A 366 15.28 11.12 -23.90
C PRO A 366 16.08 12.37 -24.30
N GLU A 367 15.53 13.56 -24.10
CA GLU A 367 16.17 14.84 -24.39
C GLU A 367 17.16 15.32 -23.32
N ILE A 368 17.30 14.60 -22.22
CA ILE A 368 18.14 14.96 -21.08
C ILE A 368 19.36 14.05 -20.99
N ASP A 369 20.53 14.66 -20.80
CA ASP A 369 21.78 13.94 -20.56
C ASP A 369 21.85 13.45 -19.11
N PHE A 370 21.70 12.15 -18.88
CA PHE A 370 21.87 11.53 -17.57
C PHE A 370 23.27 10.93 -17.44
N VAL A 371 23.98 11.32 -16.38
CA VAL A 371 25.27 10.74 -16.00
C VAL A 371 25.14 10.14 -14.61
N PHE A 372 25.53 8.88 -14.46
CA PHE A 372 25.49 8.15 -13.21
C PHE A 372 26.86 7.59 -12.86
N GLU A 373 27.31 7.79 -11.63
CA GLU A 373 28.51 7.16 -11.07
C GLU A 373 28.19 6.54 -9.71
N GLN A 374 28.49 5.25 -9.54
CA GLN A 374 28.41 4.57 -8.24
C GLN A 374 29.77 4.02 -7.86
N LYS A 375 30.20 4.28 -6.63
CA LYS A 375 31.36 3.66 -6.02
C LYS A 375 30.94 2.77 -4.87
N THR A 376 31.33 1.50 -4.93
CA THR A 376 31.07 0.52 -3.90
C THR A 376 32.28 -0.38 -3.75
N ASN A 377 32.82 -0.51 -2.53
CA ASN A 377 33.94 -1.40 -2.22
C ASN A 377 35.16 -1.28 -3.15
N GLY A 378 35.47 -0.07 -3.61
CA GLY A 378 36.60 0.21 -4.51
C GLY A 378 36.33 -0.04 -6.01
N SER A 379 35.14 -0.54 -6.37
CA SER A 379 34.67 -0.61 -7.76
C SER A 379 33.95 0.69 -8.14
N ILE A 380 34.11 1.13 -9.39
CA ILE A 380 33.41 2.30 -9.93
C ILE A 380 32.58 1.86 -11.12
N TYR A 381 31.27 2.09 -11.04
CA TYR A 381 30.32 1.89 -12.12
C TYR A 381 29.95 3.25 -12.70
N ARG A 382 29.97 3.36 -14.03
CA ARG A 382 29.63 4.59 -14.74
C ARG A 382 28.63 4.30 -15.83
N PHE A 383 27.71 5.24 -15.99
CA PHE A 383 26.74 5.27 -17.07
C PHE A 383 26.59 6.69 -17.58
N ASP A 384 26.54 6.85 -18.90
CA ASP A 384 26.31 8.12 -19.57
C ASP A 384 25.32 7.87 -20.70
N SER A 385 24.14 8.50 -20.63
CA SER A 385 23.08 8.27 -21.62
C SER A 385 23.51 8.67 -23.04
N ARG A 386 24.49 9.55 -23.19
CA ARG A 386 25.00 9.99 -24.50
C ARG A 386 25.81 8.91 -25.22
N GLU A 387 26.26 7.88 -24.51
CA GLU A 387 27.00 6.76 -25.11
C GLU A 387 26.07 5.72 -25.75
N ILE A 388 24.77 5.79 -25.47
CA ILE A 388 23.76 4.83 -25.93
C ILE A 388 22.67 5.44 -26.82
N GLN A 389 22.69 6.76 -27.03
CA GLN A 389 21.71 7.52 -27.81
C GLN A 389 22.09 7.71 -29.28
#